data_AF-F9XM01-F1
#
_entry.id   AF-F9XM01-F1
#
_cell.length_a   1.000
_cell.length_b   1.000
_cell.length_c   1.000
_cell.angle_alpha   90.00
_cell.angle_beta   90.00
_cell.angle_gamma   90.00
#
_symmetry.space_group_name_H-M   'P 1'
#
loop_
_entity.id
_entity.type
_entity.pdbx_description
1 polymer ?
#
loop_
_entity_poly.entity_id
_entity_poly.type
_entity_poly.pdbx_seq_one_letter_code
_entity_poly.pdbx_strand_id
1 'polypeptide(L)'
;SSPSSKPHAFNPKDVPLPPPSYSQVCVTPLLPTSRLITLAGMTGCDPASSSNPKTVPEQAPTAYANIAKSLAAAGATPRDIVQ
;
A
#
# COMPACT_ATOMS: atom_id res chain seq x y z
N SER A 1 23.29 0.24 11.69
CA SER A 1 23.21 -0.48 10.41
C SER A 1 22.93 0.53 9.32
N SER A 2 23.72 0.55 8.24
CA SER A 2 23.40 1.39 7.07
C SER A 2 22.07 0.91 6.47
N PRO A 3 21.18 1.80 6.02
CA PRO A 3 19.98 1.38 5.32
C PRO A 3 20.38 0.55 4.10
N SER A 4 19.75 -0.62 3.93
CA SER A 4 19.94 -1.45 2.74
C SER A 4 19.62 -0.64 1.49
N SER A 5 20.50 -0.64 0.50
CA SER A 5 20.28 0.01 -0.80
C SER A 5 19.38 -0.79 -1.73
N LYS A 6 18.95 -2.00 -1.32
CA LYS A 6 18.09 -2.86 -2.12
C LYS A 6 16.61 -2.53 -1.92
N PRO A 7 15.77 -2.74 -2.94
CA PRO A 7 14.32 -2.70 -2.77
C PRO A 7 13.87 -3.65 -1.66
N HIS A 8 12.85 -3.24 -0.92
CA HIS A 8 12.22 -4.09 0.09
C HIS A 8 10.71 -3.97 0.01
N ALA A 9 10.02 -5.09 0.15
CA ALA A 9 8.57 -5.18 0.07
C ALA A 9 7.99 -5.72 1.37
N PHE A 10 6.78 -5.26 1.72
CA PHE A 10 6.08 -5.65 2.93
C PHE A 10 4.57 -5.42 2.82
N ASN A 11 3.82 -5.96 3.77
CA ASN A 11 2.38 -5.74 3.92
C ASN A 11 2.14 -4.81 5.13
N PRO A 12 1.42 -3.68 4.97
CA PRO A 12 1.01 -2.83 6.09
C PRO A 12 0.13 -3.60 7.08
N LYS A 13 0.34 -3.39 8.38
CA LYS A 13 -0.39 -4.12 9.43
C LYS A 13 -1.90 -3.82 9.45
N ASP A 14 -2.29 -2.62 9.02
CA ASP A 14 -3.66 -2.10 9.13
C ASP A 14 -4.46 -2.19 7.83
N VAL A 15 -3.96 -2.96 6.85
CA VAL A 15 -4.59 -3.23 5.55
C VAL A 15 -4.84 -4.74 5.43
N PRO A 16 -5.99 -5.18 4.90
CA PRO A 16 -6.26 -6.61 4.70
C PRO A 16 -5.15 -7.30 3.92
N LEU A 17 -4.74 -8.50 4.35
CA LEU A 17 -3.63 -9.22 3.74
C LEU A 17 -3.95 -9.61 2.29
N PRO A 18 -2.99 -9.45 1.36
CA PRO A 18 -3.14 -9.92 0.00
C PRO A 18 -3.00 -11.45 -0.09
N PRO A 19 -3.36 -12.07 -1.22
CA PRO A 19 -2.83 -13.38 -1.61
C PRO A 19 -1.31 -13.45 -1.44
N PRO A 20 -0.75 -14.62 -1.11
CA PRO A 20 0.68 -14.77 -0.79
C PRO A 20 1.62 -14.55 -1.98
N SER A 21 1.10 -14.31 -3.18
CA SER A 21 1.86 -14.10 -4.41
C SER A 21 2.47 -12.70 -4.54
N TYR A 22 2.07 -11.73 -3.71
CA TYR A 22 2.61 -10.37 -3.76
C TYR A 22 2.62 -9.68 -2.39
N SER A 23 3.36 -8.58 -2.32
CA SER A 23 3.33 -7.65 -1.19
C SER A 23 2.70 -6.31 -1.60
N GLN A 24 2.00 -5.66 -0.68
CA GLN A 24 1.22 -4.46 -0.97
C GLN A 24 2.07 -3.19 -1.15
N VAL A 25 3.23 -3.12 -0.50
CA VAL A 25 4.12 -1.96 -0.55
C VAL A 25 5.52 -2.42 -0.95
N CYS A 26 6.15 -1.71 -1.87
CA CYS A 26 7.57 -1.82 -2.17
C CYS A 26 8.24 -0.45 -2.07
N VAL A 27 9.35 -0.38 -1.35
CA VAL A 27 10.18 0.81 -1.28
C VAL A 27 11.49 0.53 -2.00
N THR A 28 11.73 1.29 -3.07
CA THR A 28 12.94 1.22 -3.90
C THR A 28 13.79 2.47 -3.64
N PRO A 29 14.88 2.39 -2.87
CA PRO A 29 15.83 3.49 -2.75
C PRO A 29 16.42 3.86 -4.12
N LEU A 30 16.47 5.15 -4.45
CA LEU A 30 17.04 5.64 -5.72
C LEU A 30 18.35 6.40 -5.46
N LEU A 31 18.35 7.31 -4.47
CA LEU A 31 19.49 8.08 -3.99
C LEU A 31 19.45 8.12 -2.45
N PRO A 32 20.50 8.62 -1.77
CA PRO A 32 20.50 8.70 -0.29
C PRO A 32 19.30 9.45 0.30
N THR A 33 18.69 10.36 -0.44
CA THR A 33 17.55 11.19 -0.01
C THR A 33 16.27 10.96 -0.82
N SER A 34 16.26 10.04 -1.79
CA SER A 34 15.08 9.78 -2.61
C SER A 34 14.77 8.31 -2.77
N ARG A 35 13.48 8.00 -2.85
CA ARG A 35 12.94 6.64 -2.98
C ARG A 35 11.69 6.66 -3.82
N LEU A 36 11.45 5.59 -4.56
CA LEU A 36 10.18 5.32 -5.22
C LEU A 36 9.38 4.33 -4.37
N ILE A 37 8.12 4.66 -4.10
CA ILE A 37 7.20 3.78 -3.39
C ILE A 37 6.19 3.28 -4.40
N THR A 38 6.05 1.97 -4.49
CA THR A 38 5.06 1.31 -5.35
C THR A 38 4.02 0.65 -4.47
N LEU A 39 2.74 0.92 -4.73
CA LEU A 39 1.61 0.28 -4.07
C LEU A 39 0.97 -0.72 -5.02
N ALA A 40 0.60 -1.90 -4.51
CA ALA A 40 -0.31 -2.79 -5.23
C ALA A 40 -1.70 -2.15 -5.35
N GLY A 41 -2.53 -2.65 -6.27
CA GLY A 41 -3.92 -2.20 -6.41
C GLY A 41 -4.69 -2.38 -5.11
N MET A 42 -5.14 -1.27 -4.52
CA MET A 42 -5.93 -1.30 -3.29
C MET A 42 -7.40 -1.42 -3.61
N THR A 43 -8.08 -2.34 -2.93
CA THR A 43 -9.52 -2.55 -3.09
C THR A 43 -10.27 -2.10 -1.84
N GLY A 44 -11.57 -1.86 -2.00
CA GLY A 44 -12.49 -1.62 -0.89
C GLY A 44 -13.06 -2.90 -0.28
N CYS A 45 -12.49 -4.06 -0.63
CA CYS A 45 -12.93 -5.37 -0.19
C CYS A 45 -11.97 -5.95 0.83
N ASP A 46 -12.51 -6.69 1.79
CA ASP A 46 -11.75 -7.58 2.67
C ASP A 46 -11.87 -9.02 2.13
N PRO A 47 -10.76 -9.68 1.75
CA PRO A 47 -10.77 -11.06 1.29
C PRO A 47 -11.36 -12.05 2.30
N ALA A 48 -11.33 -11.74 3.59
CA ALA A 48 -11.89 -12.58 4.65
C ALA A 48 -13.39 -12.35 4.87
N SER A 49 -13.96 -11.26 4.32
CA SER A 49 -15.37 -10.90 4.53
C SER A 49 -16.27 -11.54 3.48
N SER A 50 -17.35 -12.19 3.93
CA SER A 50 -18.44 -12.64 3.06
C SER A 50 -19.41 -11.52 2.67
N SER A 51 -19.22 -10.30 3.20
CA SER A 51 -20.14 -9.17 3.05
C SER A 51 -19.42 -7.92 2.53
N ASN A 52 -18.68 -8.08 1.43
CA ASN A 52 -18.01 -6.95 0.78
C ASN A 52 -19.02 -6.01 0.08
N PRO A 53 -18.73 -4.70 0.03
CA PRO A 53 -19.57 -3.76 -0.70
C PRO A 53 -19.60 -4.09 -2.19
N LYS A 54 -20.71 -3.80 -2.86
CA LYS A 54 -20.95 -4.26 -4.25
C LYS A 54 -20.82 -3.15 -5.28
N THR A 55 -20.77 -1.90 -4.84
CA THR A 55 -20.73 -0.75 -5.74
C THR A 55 -19.45 0.05 -5.57
N VAL A 56 -19.03 0.74 -6.64
CA VAL A 56 -17.84 1.61 -6.62
C VAL A 56 -17.94 2.69 -5.54
N PRO A 57 -19.07 3.42 -5.36
CA PRO A 57 -19.18 4.43 -4.31
C PRO A 57 -18.98 3.87 -2.89
N GLU A 58 -19.38 2.62 -2.64
CA GLU A 58 -19.19 1.99 -1.32
C GLU A 58 -17.75 1.50 -1.12
N GLN A 59 -17.10 1.03 -2.19
CA GLN A 59 -15.72 0.50 -2.10
C GLN A 59 -14.66 1.61 -2.10
N ALA A 60 -14.88 2.70 -2.85
CA ALA A 60 -13.88 3.73 -3.08
C ALA A 60 -13.32 4.34 -1.77
N PRO A 61 -14.14 4.72 -0.76
CA PRO A 61 -13.63 5.25 0.49
C PRO A 61 -12.65 4.31 1.21
N THR A 62 -12.99 3.02 1.25
CA THR A 62 -12.13 1.99 1.86
C THR A 62 -10.85 1.79 1.07
N ALA A 63 -10.93 1.77 -0.27
CA ALA A 63 -9.74 1.69 -1.12
C ALA A 63 -8.80 2.88 -0.88
N TYR A 64 -9.33 4.12 -0.82
CA TYR A 64 -8.54 5.31 -0.50
C TYR A 64 -7.94 5.27 0.91
N ALA A 65 -8.68 4.76 1.90
CA ALA A 65 -8.15 4.58 3.25
C ALA A 65 -6.98 3.57 3.26
N ASN A 66 -7.07 2.48 2.50
CA ASN A 66 -5.99 1.50 2.36
C ASN A 66 -4.76 2.08 1.66
N ILE A 67 -4.94 2.95 0.65
CA ILE A 67 -3.86 3.72 0.03
C ILE A 67 -3.17 4.60 1.08
N ALA A 68 -3.94 5.39 1.84
CA ALA A 68 -3.39 6.30 2.85
C ALA A 68 -2.60 5.56 3.94
N LYS A 69 -3.12 4.43 4.44
CA LYS A 69 -2.41 3.57 5.40
C LYS A 69 -1.12 2.99 4.84
N SER A 70 -1.14 2.56 3.58
CA SER A 70 0.02 1.98 2.90
C SER A 70 1.13 3.02 2.68
N LEU A 71 0.75 4.24 2.29
CA LEU A 71 1.68 5.37 2.21
C LEU A 71 2.29 5.69 3.58
N ALA A 72 1.47 5.78 4.61
CA ALA A 72 1.93 6.06 5.97
C ALA A 72 2.93 4.99 6.46
N ALA A 73 2.68 3.72 6.16
CA ALA A 73 3.59 2.62 6.50
C ALA A 73 4.94 2.71 5.79
N ALA A 74 5.00 3.39 4.63
CA ALA A 74 6.24 3.71 3.92
C ALA A 74 6.84 5.08 4.28
N GLY A 75 6.28 5.77 5.28
CA GLY A 75 6.68 7.12 5.67
C GLY A 75 6.41 8.18 4.60
N ALA A 76 5.30 8.03 3.87
CA ALA A 76 4.81 8.95 2.85
C ALA A 76 3.36 9.38 3.12
N THR A 77 2.86 10.33 2.33
CA THR A 77 1.54 10.91 2.43
C THR A 77 0.84 10.96 1.08
N PRO A 78 -0.47 11.21 1.01
CA PRO A 78 -1.17 11.39 -0.27
C PRO A 78 -0.60 12.53 -1.15
N ARG A 79 0.12 13.50 -0.56
CA ARG A 79 0.78 14.57 -1.32
C ARG A 79 1.98 14.09 -2.14
N ASP A 80 2.50 12.90 -1.83
CA ASP A 80 3.65 12.30 -2.49
C ASP A 80 3.25 11.40 -3.68
N ILE A 81 1.94 11.27 -3.95
CA ILE A 81 1.43 10.50 -5.10
C ILE A 81 1.71 11.28 -6.39
N VAL A 82 2.31 10.59 -7.35
CA VAL A 82 2.62 11.13 -8.69
C VAL A 82 1.89 10.40 -9.82
N GLN A 83 1.36 9.19 -9.57
CA GLN A 83 0.59 8.38 -10.51
C GLN A 83 -0.28 7.37 -9.76
#